data_AF-A0A3C1JWG9-F1
#
_entry.id   AF-A0A3C1JWG9-F1
#
_cell.length_a   1.000
_cell.length_b   1.000
_cell.length_c   1.000
_cell.angle_alpha   90.00
_cell.angle_beta   90.00
_cell.angle_gamma   90.00
#
_symmetry.space_group_name_H-M   'P 1'
#
loop_
_entity.id
_entity.type
_entity.pdbx_description
1 polymer ?
#
loop_
_entity_poly.entity_id
_entity_poly.type
_entity_poly.pdbx_seq_one_letter_code
_entity_poly.pdbx_strand_id
1 'polypeptide(L)'
;MFKVKYYFDDNTLTFKRVRLVKKQKIVRLVSFLVVTITAAFLLNFILSTYFTTPKLSKIINNRYELIIKYDLLQDKLAEVNTVLKDMQHRDDNLYRTIFELDPVPSTVRMAGFGGSNRYTELEGYDYSEMMIESCKKMDAISKQLVVQSKSFDVVIDYAKNKEKMLACIPAIQPVAIKDFDRISDYFGMRSDPFNNSSTMHYGMDFTGPEGADVFATGDGVVVEAGYSLFGYGNRLTIDHGFGYKTVYAHLNEISVENGQKIKRGDVIGKLGNTGRSTGTHLHYEVRLYDKPIDPINFYFNDITAEEYDEMILALSKRRTPMD
;
A
#
# COMPACT_ATOMS: atom_id res chain seq x y z
N MET A 1 23.58 -52.00 76.45
CA MET A 1 23.30 -53.32 77.08
C MET A 1 22.03 -53.92 76.48
N PHE A 2 22.10 -55.04 75.77
CA PHE A 2 20.91 -55.69 75.19
C PHE A 2 20.07 -56.33 76.31
N LYS A 3 18.83 -55.85 76.52
CA LYS A 3 17.89 -56.46 77.48
C LYS A 3 17.58 -57.89 77.05
N VAL A 4 18.06 -58.85 77.82
CA VAL A 4 17.82 -60.27 77.58
C VAL A 4 16.43 -60.63 78.12
N LYS A 5 15.52 -61.07 77.24
CA LYS A 5 14.18 -61.52 77.65
C LYS A 5 14.25 -62.97 78.13
N TYR A 6 13.70 -63.20 79.32
CA TYR A 6 13.50 -64.52 79.91
C TYR A 6 12.00 -64.79 79.96
N TYR A 7 11.59 -66.03 79.73
CA TYR A 7 10.23 -66.47 80.03
C TYR A 7 10.29 -67.47 81.18
N PHE A 8 9.28 -67.45 82.05
CA PHE A 8 9.16 -68.42 83.12
C PHE A 8 8.54 -69.70 82.54
N ASP A 9 9.22 -70.82 82.72
CA ASP A 9 8.76 -72.12 82.24
C ASP A 9 8.07 -72.84 83.40
N ASP A 10 6.73 -72.84 83.39
CA ASP A 10 5.89 -73.37 84.48
C ASP A 10 6.18 -74.84 84.83
N ASN A 11 6.76 -75.60 83.89
CA ASN A 11 7.11 -77.01 84.10
C ASN A 11 8.47 -77.21 84.77
N THR A 12 9.37 -76.23 84.67
CA THR A 12 10.74 -76.33 85.23
C THR A 12 11.05 -75.27 86.26
N LEU A 13 10.06 -74.43 86.62
CA LEU A 13 10.12 -73.34 87.60
C LEU A 13 11.37 -72.45 87.48
N THR A 14 11.94 -72.34 86.27
CA THR A 14 13.19 -71.61 86.01
C THR A 14 13.01 -70.63 84.86
N PHE A 15 13.70 -69.49 84.97
CA PHE A 15 13.73 -68.48 83.93
C PHE A 15 14.66 -68.91 82.79
N LYS A 16 14.08 -69.29 81.64
CA LYS A 16 14.85 -69.66 80.45
C LYS A 16 15.02 -68.46 79.52
N ARG A 17 16.24 -68.30 79.01
CA ARG A 17 16.58 -67.22 78.07
C ARG A 17 15.89 -67.47 76.73
N VAL A 18 15.12 -66.51 76.25
CA VAL A 18 14.49 -66.57 74.93
C VAL A 18 15.58 -66.53 73.85
N ARG A 19 15.93 -67.69 73.28
CA ARG A 19 16.81 -67.79 72.11
C ARG A 19 15.94 -67.89 70.85
N LEU A 20 15.95 -66.86 70.02
CA LEU A 20 15.23 -66.86 68.75
C LEU A 20 15.86 -67.86 67.77
N VAL A 21 15.03 -68.73 67.20
CA VAL A 21 15.42 -69.67 66.14
C VAL A 21 15.82 -68.89 64.88
N LYS A 22 16.80 -69.37 64.07
CA LYS A 22 17.25 -68.67 62.85
C LYS A 22 16.08 -68.25 61.94
N LYS A 23 15.08 -69.11 61.77
CA LYS A 23 13.84 -68.83 61.02
C LYS A 23 13.03 -67.65 61.57
N GLN A 24 12.90 -67.54 62.90
CA GLN A 24 12.17 -66.44 63.54
C GLN A 24 12.90 -65.09 63.42
N LYS A 25 14.23 -65.09 63.40
CA LYS A 25 15.02 -63.88 63.12
C LYS A 25 14.80 -63.38 61.70
N ILE A 26 14.76 -64.30 60.72
CA ILE A 26 14.51 -63.99 59.30
C ILE A 26 13.09 -63.45 59.13
N VAL A 27 12.07 -64.11 59.67
CA VAL A 27 10.67 -63.66 59.56
C VAL A 27 10.48 -62.26 60.13
N ARG A 28 11.06 -61.96 61.30
CA ARG A 28 11.00 -60.62 61.90
C ARG A 28 11.70 -59.55 61.05
N LEU A 29 12.83 -59.90 60.44
CA LEU A 29 13.57 -58.99 59.56
C LEU A 29 12.78 -58.69 58.29
N VAL A 30 12.19 -59.72 57.66
CA VAL A 30 11.32 -59.56 56.49
C VAL A 30 10.07 -58.76 56.82
N SER A 31 9.38 -59.04 57.93
CA SER A 31 8.19 -58.26 58.32
C SER A 31 8.52 -56.80 58.60
N PHE A 32 9.68 -56.51 59.20
CA PHE A 32 10.13 -55.14 59.41
C PHE A 32 10.43 -54.43 58.08
N LEU A 33 11.04 -55.13 57.13
CA LEU A 33 11.30 -54.63 55.78
C LEU A 33 10.01 -54.33 55.02
N VAL A 34 9.02 -55.21 55.10
CA VAL A 34 7.71 -54.99 54.46
C VAL A 34 7.01 -53.78 55.05
N VAL A 35 6.96 -53.65 56.38
CA VAL A 35 6.31 -52.51 57.06
C VAL A 35 7.02 -51.18 56.75
N THR A 36 8.35 -51.18 56.66
CA THR A 36 9.10 -49.96 56.33
C THR A 36 8.93 -49.56 54.87
N ILE A 37 8.89 -50.52 53.94
CA ILE A 37 8.61 -50.26 52.52
C ILE A 37 7.18 -49.73 52.35
N THR A 38 6.18 -50.34 52.99
CA THR A 38 4.79 -49.89 52.87
C THR A 38 4.59 -48.50 53.49
N ALA A 39 5.21 -48.23 54.64
CA ALA A 39 5.20 -46.90 55.26
C ALA A 39 5.88 -45.85 54.38
N ALA A 40 7.03 -46.17 53.77
CA ALA A 40 7.73 -45.29 52.84
C ALA A 40 6.91 -45.01 51.58
N PHE A 41 6.23 -46.03 51.04
CA PHE A 41 5.34 -45.88 49.89
C PHE A 41 4.13 -44.99 50.22
N LEU A 42 3.46 -45.25 51.36
CA LEU A 42 2.34 -44.42 51.82
C LEU A 42 2.77 -42.96 52.03
N LEU A 43 3.93 -42.74 52.66
CA LEU A 43 4.45 -41.40 52.86
C LEU A 43 4.75 -40.71 51.53
N ASN A 44 5.38 -41.40 50.57
CA ASN A 44 5.65 -40.85 49.25
C ASN A 44 4.35 -40.55 48.48
N PHE A 45 3.36 -41.43 48.56
CA PHE A 45 2.05 -41.24 47.95
C PHE A 45 1.34 -40.00 48.51
N ILE A 46 1.31 -39.83 49.83
CA ILE A 46 0.73 -38.66 50.51
C ILE A 46 1.51 -37.39 50.13
N LEU A 47 2.84 -37.43 50.15
CA LEU A 47 3.66 -36.29 49.75
C LEU A 47 3.39 -35.90 48.29
N SER A 48 3.27 -36.87 47.38
CA SER A 48 3.04 -36.60 45.95
C SER A 48 1.64 -36.08 45.63
N THR A 49 0.62 -36.44 46.42
CA THR A 49 -0.77 -36.03 46.20
C THR A 49 -1.09 -34.68 46.82
N TYR A 50 -0.51 -34.38 47.99
CA TYR A 50 -0.83 -33.15 48.73
C TYR A 50 0.25 -32.07 48.63
N PHE A 51 1.49 -32.42 48.30
CA PHE A 51 2.60 -31.46 48.19
C PHE A 51 3.12 -31.41 46.75
N THR A 52 2.95 -30.25 46.11
CA THR A 52 3.55 -29.98 44.81
C THR A 52 5.06 -29.90 44.94
N THR A 53 5.78 -30.68 44.13
CA THR A 53 7.24 -30.58 44.10
C THR A 53 7.67 -29.19 43.63
N PRO A 54 8.76 -28.60 44.14
CA PRO A 54 9.25 -27.28 43.69
C PRO A 54 9.47 -27.20 42.18
N LYS A 55 9.85 -28.32 41.55
CA LYS A 55 10.00 -28.44 40.10
C LYS A 55 8.66 -28.27 39.37
N LEU A 56 7.58 -28.87 39.89
CA LEU A 56 6.25 -28.77 39.31
C LEU A 56 5.71 -27.34 39.42
N SER A 57 5.86 -26.70 40.58
CA SER A 57 5.45 -25.30 40.77
C SER A 57 6.22 -24.35 39.84
N LYS A 58 7.53 -24.57 39.65
CA LYS A 58 8.32 -23.78 38.69
C LYS A 58 7.84 -23.95 37.25
N ILE A 59 7.51 -25.16 36.83
CA ILE A 59 6.95 -25.42 35.48
C ILE A 59 5.61 -24.71 35.30
N ILE A 60 4.74 -24.76 36.31
CA ILE A 60 3.44 -24.07 36.29
C ILE A 60 3.64 -22.56 36.18
N ASN A 61 4.53 -21.97 36.98
CA ASN A 61 4.80 -20.53 36.92
C ASN A 61 5.38 -20.11 35.56
N ASN A 62 6.35 -20.86 35.03
CA ASN A 62 6.92 -20.60 33.70
C ASN A 62 5.85 -20.69 32.60
N ARG A 63 4.88 -21.62 32.74
CA ARG A 63 3.77 -21.75 31.78
C ARG A 63 2.87 -20.52 31.81
N TYR A 64 2.48 -20.04 33.00
CA TYR A 64 1.69 -18.81 33.12
C TYR A 64 2.45 -17.60 32.56
N GLU A 65 3.73 -17.49 32.85
CA GLU A 65 4.59 -16.43 32.30
C GLU A 65 4.62 -16.44 30.76
N LEU A 66 4.74 -17.63 30.15
CA LEU A 66 4.77 -17.78 28.70
C LEU A 66 3.43 -17.39 28.06
N ILE A 67 2.30 -17.75 28.67
CA ILE A 67 0.96 -17.37 28.19
C ILE A 67 0.80 -15.85 28.21
N ILE A 68 1.17 -15.19 29.32
CA ILE A 68 1.08 -13.72 29.43
C ILE A 68 1.98 -13.03 28.39
N LYS A 69 3.19 -13.54 28.16
CA LYS A 69 4.10 -13.01 27.12
C LYS A 69 3.53 -13.18 25.72
N TYR A 70 2.86 -14.30 25.46
CA TYR A 70 2.21 -14.55 24.19
C TYR A 70 1.04 -13.59 23.95
N ASP A 71 0.18 -13.38 24.94
CA ASP A 71 -0.95 -12.44 24.83
C ASP A 71 -0.44 -11.01 24.57
N LEU A 72 0.58 -10.57 25.31
CA LEU A 72 1.22 -9.28 25.09
C LEU A 72 1.80 -9.14 23.67
N LEU A 73 2.35 -10.22 23.12
CA LEU A 73 2.87 -10.23 21.74
C LEU A 73 1.73 -10.10 20.72
N GLN A 74 0.60 -10.76 20.94
CA GLN A 74 -0.58 -10.62 20.08
C GLN A 74 -1.14 -9.21 20.11
N ASP A 75 -1.25 -8.60 21.29
CA ASP A 75 -1.71 -7.21 21.43
C ASP A 75 -0.79 -6.25 20.68
N LYS A 76 0.52 -6.45 20.78
CA LYS A 76 1.50 -5.64 20.07
C LYS A 76 1.44 -5.83 18.55
N LEU A 77 1.19 -7.05 18.08
CA LEU A 77 0.95 -7.31 16.65
C LEU A 77 -0.33 -6.61 16.15
N ALA A 78 -1.39 -6.60 16.97
CA ALA A 78 -2.62 -5.88 16.65
C ALA A 78 -2.42 -4.36 16.59
N GLU A 79 -1.65 -3.80 17.51
CA GLU A 79 -1.26 -2.38 17.50
C GLU A 79 -0.46 -2.03 16.23
N VAL A 80 0.57 -2.81 15.89
CA VAL A 80 1.38 -2.61 14.68
C VAL A 80 0.51 -2.66 13.42
N ASN A 81 -0.41 -3.62 13.35
CA ASN A 81 -1.35 -3.73 12.23
C ASN A 81 -2.27 -2.50 12.13
N THR A 82 -2.68 -1.94 13.27
CA THR A 82 -3.51 -0.72 13.32
C THR A 82 -2.74 0.49 12.81
N VAL A 83 -1.52 0.69 13.31
CA VAL A 83 -0.63 1.76 12.84
C VAL A 83 -0.36 1.64 11.33
N LEU A 84 -0.11 0.42 10.84
CA LEU A 84 0.08 0.17 9.42
C LEU A 84 -1.16 0.57 8.60
N LYS A 85 -2.37 0.19 9.04
CA LYS A 85 -3.61 0.60 8.37
C LYS A 85 -3.80 2.11 8.34
N ASP A 86 -3.50 2.80 9.44
CA ASP A 86 -3.58 4.26 9.50
C ASP A 86 -2.58 4.92 8.54
N MET A 87 -1.37 4.35 8.43
CA MET A 87 -0.37 4.81 7.46
C MET A 87 -0.85 4.61 6.01
N GLN A 88 -1.43 3.46 5.70
CA GLN A 88 -2.02 3.17 4.38
C GLN A 88 -3.16 4.14 4.07
N HIS A 89 -4.02 4.43 5.05
CA HIS A 89 -5.12 5.37 4.89
C HIS A 89 -4.63 6.80 4.65
N ARG A 90 -3.59 7.26 5.36
CA ARG A 90 -2.97 8.58 5.13
C ARG A 90 -2.26 8.66 3.78
N ASP A 91 -1.61 7.58 3.38
CA ASP A 91 -1.01 7.46 2.04
C ASP A 91 -2.05 7.64 0.94
N ASP A 92 -3.15 6.89 0.98
CA ASP A 92 -4.19 6.95 -0.05
C ASP A 92 -5.01 8.26 -0.02
N ASN A 93 -5.35 8.78 1.15
CA ASN A 93 -6.30 9.90 1.28
C ASN A 93 -5.68 11.28 1.56
N LEU A 94 -4.39 11.35 1.90
CA LEU A 94 -3.71 12.62 2.15
C LEU A 94 -2.59 12.82 1.15
N TYR A 95 -1.58 11.96 1.18
CA TYR A 95 -0.39 12.18 0.36
C TYR A 95 -0.70 12.00 -1.12
N ARG A 96 -1.31 10.88 -1.51
CA ARG A 96 -1.66 10.63 -2.90
C ARG A 96 -2.67 11.63 -3.44
N THR A 97 -3.63 12.08 -2.63
CA THR A 97 -4.54 13.17 -3.00
C THR A 97 -3.81 14.50 -3.24
N ILE A 98 -2.89 14.90 -2.34
CA ILE A 98 -2.11 16.14 -2.50
C ILE A 98 -1.25 16.13 -3.77
N PHE A 99 -0.80 14.96 -4.20
CA PHE A 99 0.06 14.78 -5.38
C PHE A 99 -0.69 14.20 -6.59
N GLU A 100 -2.03 14.14 -6.53
CA GLU A 100 -2.91 13.61 -7.60
C GLU A 100 -2.48 12.22 -8.12
N LEU A 101 -2.02 11.36 -7.20
CA LEU A 101 -1.64 9.98 -7.48
C LEU A 101 -2.82 9.03 -7.29
N ASP A 102 -2.88 7.98 -8.10
CA ASP A 102 -3.85 6.90 -7.91
C ASP A 102 -3.63 6.19 -6.55
N PRO A 103 -4.69 5.80 -5.84
CA PRO A 103 -4.56 5.02 -4.61
C PRO A 103 -3.99 3.64 -4.90
N VAL A 104 -3.26 3.06 -3.94
CA VAL A 104 -2.69 1.71 -4.13
C VAL A 104 -3.83 0.68 -4.06
N PRO A 105 -4.00 -0.17 -5.09
CA PRO A 105 -5.07 -1.16 -5.07
C PRO A 105 -4.97 -2.11 -3.86
N SER A 106 -6.11 -2.43 -3.25
CA SER A 106 -6.17 -3.34 -2.10
C SER A 106 -5.60 -4.72 -2.41
N THR A 107 -5.73 -5.19 -3.66
CA THR A 107 -5.15 -6.45 -4.14
C THR A 107 -3.62 -6.46 -4.07
N VAL A 108 -2.98 -5.32 -4.32
CA VAL A 108 -1.52 -5.15 -4.21
C VAL A 108 -1.11 -5.12 -2.74
N ARG A 109 -1.86 -4.39 -1.89
CA ARG A 109 -1.61 -4.33 -0.44
C ARG A 109 -1.76 -5.70 0.23
N MET A 110 -2.73 -6.51 -0.21
CA MET A 110 -3.06 -7.81 0.37
C MET A 110 -2.40 -9.00 -0.35
N ALA A 111 -1.43 -8.77 -1.24
CA ALA A 111 -0.85 -9.82 -2.08
C ALA A 111 -0.43 -11.07 -1.26
N GLY A 112 -1.15 -12.17 -1.49
CA GLY A 112 -1.02 -13.41 -0.74
C GLY A 112 0.32 -14.13 -0.92
N PHE A 113 0.57 -15.18 -0.14
CA PHE A 113 1.68 -16.11 -0.35
C PHE A 113 1.21 -17.26 -1.23
N GLY A 114 1.88 -17.50 -2.36
CA GLY A 114 1.58 -18.63 -3.23
C GLY A 114 2.14 -19.97 -2.72
N GLY A 115 1.33 -21.01 -2.81
CA GLY A 115 1.70 -22.35 -3.30
C GLY A 115 2.59 -23.29 -2.47
N SER A 116 3.11 -22.88 -1.31
CA SER A 116 3.91 -23.77 -0.45
C SER A 116 3.50 -23.65 1.00
N ASN A 117 3.39 -24.78 1.70
CA ASN A 117 3.19 -24.78 3.14
C ASN A 117 4.51 -24.36 3.82
N ARG A 118 4.64 -23.06 4.10
CA ARG A 118 5.83 -22.48 4.73
C ARG A 118 5.95 -22.81 6.22
N TYR A 119 4.92 -23.44 6.79
CA TYR A 119 4.82 -23.66 8.23
C TYR A 119 4.89 -25.14 8.61
N THR A 120 5.31 -26.02 7.70
CA THR A 120 5.45 -27.45 7.94
C THR A 120 6.37 -27.75 9.14
N GLU A 121 7.40 -26.94 9.36
CA GLU A 121 8.30 -27.06 10.51
C GLU A 121 7.62 -26.79 11.87
N LEU A 122 6.46 -26.12 11.85
CA LEU A 122 5.68 -25.79 13.04
C LEU A 122 4.58 -26.83 13.31
N GLU A 123 4.41 -27.85 12.46
CA GLU A 123 3.41 -28.91 12.62
C GLU A 123 3.88 -30.00 13.61
N GLY A 124 2.94 -30.63 14.32
CA GLY A 124 3.24 -31.76 15.23
C GLY A 124 3.56 -31.39 16.69
N TYR A 125 3.39 -30.12 17.07
CA TYR A 125 3.51 -29.64 18.44
C TYR A 125 2.12 -29.35 19.05
N ASP A 126 2.02 -29.39 20.38
CA ASP A 126 0.76 -29.12 21.11
C ASP A 126 0.16 -27.74 20.80
N TYR A 127 0.99 -26.77 20.41
CA TYR A 127 0.61 -25.39 20.11
C TYR A 127 0.83 -24.98 18.64
N SER A 128 0.97 -25.96 17.74
CA SER A 128 1.23 -25.72 16.32
C SER A 128 0.28 -24.70 15.69
N GLU A 129 -1.03 -24.86 15.89
CA GLU A 129 -2.05 -24.00 15.29
C GLU A 129 -1.82 -22.51 15.63
N MET A 130 -1.60 -22.24 16.91
CA MET A 130 -1.40 -20.89 17.45
C MET A 130 -0.10 -20.24 16.93
N MET A 131 0.97 -21.02 16.84
CA MET A 131 2.24 -20.57 16.27
C MET A 131 2.10 -20.26 14.78
N ILE A 132 1.44 -21.16 14.03
CA ILE A 132 1.19 -21.00 12.60
C ILE A 132 0.35 -19.76 12.32
N GLU A 133 -0.71 -19.52 13.11
CA GLU A 133 -1.54 -18.32 12.97
C GLU A 133 -0.74 -17.04 13.24
N SER A 134 0.09 -17.03 14.28
CA SER A 134 0.95 -15.89 14.61
C SER A 134 1.95 -15.58 13.50
N CYS A 135 2.61 -16.61 12.97
CA CYS A 135 3.54 -16.47 11.84
C CYS A 135 2.81 -15.95 10.60
N LYS A 136 1.61 -16.47 10.27
CA LYS A 136 0.79 -15.98 9.16
C LYS A 136 0.45 -14.49 9.29
N LYS A 137 0.06 -14.04 10.49
CA LYS A 137 -0.23 -12.62 10.75
C LYS A 137 1.03 -11.76 10.57
N MET A 138 2.15 -12.19 11.13
CA MET A 138 3.43 -11.46 11.03
C MET A 138 3.91 -11.35 9.58
N ASP A 139 3.81 -12.45 8.83
CA ASP A 139 4.16 -12.51 7.41
C ASP A 139 3.27 -11.58 6.55
N ALA A 140 1.96 -11.52 6.84
CA ALA A 140 1.04 -10.61 6.19
C ALA A 140 1.38 -9.13 6.46
N ILE A 141 1.64 -8.78 7.72
CA ILE A 141 2.05 -7.43 8.13
C ILE A 141 3.37 -7.05 7.46
N SER A 142 4.37 -7.94 7.48
CA SER A 142 5.68 -7.71 6.88
C SER A 142 5.58 -7.36 5.39
N LYS A 143 4.75 -8.09 4.64
CA LYS A 143 4.49 -7.78 3.23
C LYS A 143 3.79 -6.45 3.02
N GLN A 144 2.74 -6.18 3.78
CA GLN A 144 2.02 -4.92 3.71
C GLN A 144 2.96 -3.73 3.99
N LEU A 145 3.91 -3.91 4.91
CA LEU A 145 4.93 -2.93 5.22
C LEU A 145 5.91 -2.71 4.06
N VAL A 146 6.34 -3.77 3.36
CA VAL A 146 7.17 -3.65 2.14
C VAL A 146 6.43 -2.88 1.04
N VAL A 147 5.14 -3.17 0.82
CA VAL A 147 4.31 -2.44 -0.16
C VAL A 147 4.17 -0.98 0.26
N GLN A 148 3.90 -0.72 1.54
CA GLN A 148 3.78 0.64 2.06
C GLN A 148 5.08 1.44 1.94
N SER A 149 6.24 0.81 2.20
CA SER A 149 7.55 1.44 2.02
C SER A 149 7.75 1.89 0.57
N LYS A 150 7.50 1.01 -0.40
CA LYS A 150 7.60 1.34 -1.83
C LYS A 150 6.61 2.44 -2.23
N SER A 151 5.41 2.44 -1.66
CA SER A 151 4.42 3.49 -1.90
C SER A 151 4.95 4.86 -1.46
N PHE A 152 5.58 4.94 -0.29
CA PHE A 152 6.18 6.19 0.18
C PHE A 152 7.38 6.64 -0.64
N ASP A 153 8.18 5.73 -1.20
CA ASP A 153 9.26 6.11 -2.11
C ASP A 153 8.70 6.89 -3.32
N VAL A 154 7.56 6.44 -3.88
CA VAL A 154 6.85 7.15 -4.96
C VAL A 154 6.38 8.52 -4.47
N VAL A 155 5.67 8.59 -3.34
CA VAL A 155 5.18 9.86 -2.80
C VAL A 155 6.33 10.85 -2.55
N ILE A 156 7.45 10.39 -2.00
CA ILE A 156 8.63 11.23 -1.72
C ILE A 156 9.26 11.73 -3.02
N ASP A 157 9.32 10.90 -4.06
CA ASP A 157 9.85 11.32 -5.35
C ASP A 157 8.98 12.42 -5.98
N TYR A 158 7.66 12.28 -5.93
CA TYR A 158 6.72 13.33 -6.36
C TYR A 158 6.83 14.58 -5.49
N ALA A 159 6.99 14.43 -4.17
CA ALA A 159 7.17 15.56 -3.26
C ALA A 159 8.45 16.35 -3.56
N LYS A 160 9.57 15.66 -3.81
CA LYS A 160 10.85 16.29 -4.17
C LYS A 160 10.79 17.01 -5.51
N ASN A 161 10.05 16.44 -6.46
CA ASN A 161 9.93 17.00 -7.79
C ASN A 161 8.67 17.89 -7.96
N LYS A 162 7.96 18.24 -6.87
CA LYS A 162 6.70 19.01 -6.95
C LYS A 162 6.88 20.34 -7.69
N GLU A 163 7.96 21.06 -7.43
CA GLU A 163 8.23 22.33 -8.12
C GLU A 163 8.41 22.12 -9.63
N LYS A 164 9.12 21.05 -10.03
CA LYS A 164 9.25 20.67 -11.45
C LYS A 164 7.92 20.22 -12.02
N MET A 165 7.13 19.42 -11.30
CA MET A 165 5.78 19.01 -11.70
C MET A 165 4.89 20.22 -11.94
N LEU A 166 4.89 21.20 -11.04
CA LEU A 166 4.13 22.45 -11.18
C LEU A 166 4.58 23.28 -12.38
N ALA A 167 5.83 23.18 -12.82
CA ALA A 167 6.32 23.81 -14.06
C ALA A 167 5.93 23.00 -15.32
N CYS A 168 5.80 21.68 -15.20
CA CYS A 168 5.42 20.78 -16.29
C CYS A 168 3.91 20.75 -16.59
N ILE A 169 3.04 20.94 -15.59
CA ILE A 169 1.59 20.95 -15.80
C ILE A 169 1.22 22.05 -16.81
N PRO A 170 0.45 21.79 -17.87
CA PRO A 170 -0.05 22.85 -18.73
C PRO A 170 -0.82 23.89 -17.89
N ALA A 171 -0.43 25.16 -17.91
CA ALA A 171 -1.03 26.15 -17.00
C ALA A 171 -1.38 27.50 -17.65
N ILE A 172 -0.98 27.69 -18.91
CA ILE A 172 -1.19 28.91 -19.68
C ILE A 172 -1.98 28.63 -20.95
N GLN A 173 -2.58 29.68 -21.52
CA GLN A 173 -3.19 29.58 -22.85
C GLN A 173 -2.10 29.42 -23.92
N PRO A 174 -2.32 28.57 -24.94
CA PRO A 174 -1.32 28.34 -25.99
C PRO A 174 -1.22 29.50 -26.99
N VAL A 175 -2.16 30.44 -26.99
CA VAL A 175 -2.19 31.64 -27.82
C VAL A 175 -2.55 32.82 -26.92
N ALA A 176 -1.88 33.96 -27.09
CA ALA A 176 -2.17 35.16 -26.30
C ALA A 176 -3.53 35.78 -26.72
N ILE A 177 -4.60 35.29 -26.12
CA ILE A 177 -5.97 35.72 -26.37
C ILE A 177 -6.46 36.52 -25.16
N LYS A 178 -6.93 37.73 -25.42
CA LYS A 178 -7.60 38.58 -24.41
C LYS A 178 -9.12 38.48 -24.46
N ASP A 179 -9.67 38.07 -25.60
CA ASP A 179 -11.12 37.98 -25.84
C ASP A 179 -11.53 36.51 -26.01
N PHE A 180 -12.36 35.99 -25.10
CA PHE A 180 -12.83 34.59 -25.14
C PHE A 180 -13.63 34.23 -26.42
N ASP A 181 -14.10 35.22 -27.16
CA ASP A 181 -14.72 35.05 -28.48
C ASP A 181 -13.79 34.38 -29.50
N ARG A 182 -12.47 34.42 -29.25
CA ARG A 182 -11.47 33.76 -30.08
C ARG A 182 -11.32 32.27 -29.82
N ILE A 183 -11.96 31.71 -28.79
CA ILE A 183 -12.12 30.26 -28.68
C ILE A 183 -13.22 29.87 -29.66
N SER A 184 -12.91 29.12 -30.72
CA SER A 184 -13.88 28.73 -31.74
C SER A 184 -14.65 27.48 -31.34
N ASP A 185 -13.98 26.50 -30.74
CA ASP A 185 -14.61 25.24 -30.36
C ASP A 185 -14.01 24.66 -29.07
N TYR A 186 -14.80 23.88 -28.36
CA TYR A 186 -14.45 23.32 -27.05
C TYR A 186 -14.35 21.80 -27.09
N PHE A 187 -13.74 21.22 -26.05
CA PHE A 187 -13.66 19.78 -25.87
C PHE A 187 -15.06 19.17 -25.66
N GLY A 188 -15.32 18.05 -26.33
CA GLY A 188 -16.57 17.29 -26.18
C GLY A 188 -17.23 16.89 -27.50
N MET A 189 -18.46 16.38 -27.40
CA MET A 189 -19.25 15.97 -28.57
C MET A 189 -19.73 17.19 -29.36
N ARG A 190 -19.51 17.18 -30.67
CA ARG A 190 -19.95 18.23 -31.59
C ARG A 190 -20.35 17.67 -32.96
N SER A 191 -20.93 18.51 -33.82
CA SER A 191 -21.12 18.19 -35.23
C SER A 191 -19.81 18.40 -36.00
N ASP A 192 -19.38 17.41 -36.76
CA ASP A 192 -18.20 17.49 -37.63
C ASP A 192 -18.41 18.59 -38.68
N PRO A 193 -17.49 19.55 -38.81
CA PRO A 193 -17.69 20.73 -39.65
C PRO A 193 -17.71 20.44 -41.15
N PHE A 194 -17.33 19.24 -41.60
CA PHE A 194 -17.29 18.88 -43.02
C PHE A 194 -18.40 17.93 -43.44
N ASN A 195 -18.88 17.05 -42.56
CA ASN A 195 -19.92 16.07 -42.89
C ASN A 195 -21.16 16.10 -41.97
N ASN A 196 -21.18 17.01 -40.99
CA ASN A 196 -22.26 17.23 -40.05
C ASN A 196 -22.67 16.00 -39.21
N SER A 197 -21.78 15.01 -39.10
CA SER A 197 -21.97 13.84 -38.22
C SER A 197 -21.52 14.14 -36.80
N SER A 198 -22.10 13.49 -35.79
CA SER A 198 -21.66 13.66 -34.41
C SER A 198 -20.26 13.04 -34.22
N THR A 199 -19.30 13.86 -33.77
CA THR A 199 -17.90 13.47 -33.55
C THR A 199 -17.38 13.99 -32.21
N MET A 200 -16.41 13.30 -31.63
CA MET A 200 -15.75 13.73 -30.39
C MET A 200 -14.59 14.67 -30.72
N HIS A 201 -14.63 15.87 -30.15
CA HIS A 201 -13.52 16.83 -30.21
C HIS A 201 -12.59 16.63 -29.02
N TYR A 202 -11.35 16.21 -29.29
CA TYR A 202 -10.36 15.86 -28.26
C TYR A 202 -9.53 17.03 -27.73
N GLY A 203 -9.86 18.26 -28.14
CA GLY A 203 -9.12 19.46 -27.77
C GLY A 203 -9.98 20.71 -27.74
N MET A 204 -9.33 21.87 -27.78
CA MET A 204 -9.93 23.19 -27.92
C MET A 204 -9.34 23.89 -29.14
N ASP A 205 -10.19 24.64 -29.84
CA ASP A 205 -9.79 25.37 -31.04
C ASP A 205 -9.71 26.87 -30.73
N PHE A 206 -8.57 27.48 -31.07
CA PHE A 206 -8.27 28.89 -30.82
C PHE A 206 -8.05 29.63 -32.14
N THR A 207 -8.84 30.66 -32.40
CA THR A 207 -8.72 31.52 -33.59
C THR A 207 -7.83 32.73 -33.32
N GLY A 208 -7.16 33.19 -34.36
CA GLY A 208 -6.28 34.35 -34.29
C GLY A 208 -5.78 34.76 -35.66
N PRO A 209 -5.01 35.86 -35.75
CA PRO A 209 -4.36 36.22 -36.99
C PRO A 209 -3.35 35.11 -37.39
N GLU A 210 -3.31 34.78 -38.67
CA GLU A 210 -2.33 33.83 -39.20
C GLU A 210 -0.91 34.34 -38.91
N GLY A 211 -0.02 33.45 -38.46
CA GLY A 211 1.32 33.84 -38.03
C GLY A 211 1.42 34.36 -36.59
N ALA A 212 0.34 34.36 -35.80
CA ALA A 212 0.41 34.63 -34.37
C ALA A 212 1.31 33.62 -33.65
N ASP A 213 1.98 34.05 -32.58
CA ASP A 213 2.80 33.17 -31.75
C ASP A 213 1.96 32.12 -31.04
N VAL A 214 2.44 30.87 -31.09
CA VAL A 214 1.93 29.76 -30.29
C VAL A 214 2.96 29.43 -29.22
N PHE A 215 2.50 29.29 -27.98
CA PHE A 215 3.33 29.13 -26.79
C PHE A 215 3.22 27.73 -26.18
N ALA A 216 4.32 27.24 -25.63
CA ALA A 216 4.32 26.02 -24.83
C ALA A 216 3.60 26.25 -23.51
N THR A 217 2.66 25.37 -23.17
CA THR A 217 1.79 25.57 -21.99
C THR A 217 2.40 25.03 -20.70
N GLY A 218 3.51 24.28 -20.80
CA GLY A 218 4.30 23.75 -19.69
C GLY A 218 5.73 23.46 -20.09
N ASP A 219 6.60 23.26 -19.10
CA ASP A 219 7.98 22.79 -19.31
C ASP A 219 7.96 21.36 -19.86
N GLY A 220 8.84 21.03 -20.81
CA GLY A 220 8.85 19.69 -21.40
C GLY A 220 9.92 19.47 -22.47
N VAL A 221 9.76 18.39 -23.21
CA VAL A 221 10.60 18.00 -24.34
C VAL A 221 9.74 17.74 -25.55
N VAL A 222 10.14 18.26 -26.71
CA VAL A 222 9.46 17.99 -27.98
C VAL A 222 9.64 16.52 -28.35
N VAL A 223 8.55 15.78 -28.49
CA VAL A 223 8.58 14.37 -28.89
C VAL A 223 8.18 14.15 -30.34
N GLU A 224 7.43 15.09 -30.93
CA GLU A 224 7.04 15.04 -32.34
C GLU A 224 6.88 16.46 -32.88
N ALA A 225 7.61 16.79 -33.94
CA ALA A 225 7.53 18.04 -34.67
C ALA A 225 7.58 17.71 -36.17
N GLY A 226 6.48 17.93 -36.89
CA GLY A 226 6.42 17.69 -38.33
C GLY A 226 5.02 17.71 -38.91
N TYR A 227 4.92 17.36 -40.20
CA TYR A 227 3.64 17.31 -40.90
C TYR A 227 2.94 15.95 -40.70
N SER A 228 1.70 15.98 -40.22
CA SER A 228 0.83 14.83 -40.07
C SER A 228 -0.17 14.73 -41.23
N LEU A 229 -0.17 13.57 -41.89
CA LEU A 229 -1.08 13.27 -43.00
C LEU A 229 -2.54 13.01 -42.55
N PHE A 230 -2.78 12.85 -41.25
CA PHE A 230 -4.08 12.43 -40.69
C PHE A 230 -4.98 13.61 -40.28
N GLY A 231 -4.89 14.73 -40.98
CA GLY A 231 -5.76 15.89 -40.78
C GLY A 231 -5.21 16.96 -39.84
N TYR A 232 -4.24 16.65 -38.97
CA TYR A 232 -3.64 17.65 -38.07
C TYR A 232 -2.74 18.68 -38.78
N GLY A 233 -2.26 18.41 -40.00
CA GLY A 233 -1.32 19.30 -40.69
C GLY A 233 0.02 19.36 -39.97
N ASN A 234 0.64 20.54 -39.89
CA ASN A 234 1.82 20.72 -39.05
C ASN A 234 1.43 20.54 -37.58
N ARG A 235 2.00 19.50 -36.97
CA ARG A 235 1.71 19.06 -35.62
C ARG A 235 2.98 19.07 -34.78
N LEU A 236 2.82 19.57 -33.56
CA LEU A 236 3.83 19.54 -32.52
C LEU A 236 3.26 18.84 -31.29
N THR A 237 4.01 17.92 -30.70
CA THR A 237 3.68 17.27 -29.43
C THR A 237 4.82 17.45 -28.46
N ILE A 238 4.49 17.95 -27.26
CA ILE A 238 5.44 18.16 -26.17
C ILE A 238 5.09 17.17 -25.05
N ASP A 239 6.10 16.44 -24.56
CA ASP A 239 6.01 15.61 -23.37
C ASP A 239 6.52 16.41 -22.17
N HIS A 240 5.63 16.68 -21.23
CA HIS A 240 5.91 17.44 -20.03
C HIS A 240 6.40 16.57 -18.87
N GLY A 241 6.40 15.24 -19.04
CA GLY A 241 6.60 14.30 -17.93
C GLY A 241 5.37 14.20 -17.03
N PHE A 242 5.46 13.38 -15.99
CA PHE A 242 4.36 13.10 -15.05
C PHE A 242 3.04 12.64 -15.72
N GLY A 243 3.13 12.11 -16.95
CA GLY A 243 2.00 11.66 -17.74
C GLY A 243 1.36 12.73 -18.64
N TYR A 244 1.78 14.00 -18.56
CA TYR A 244 1.20 15.09 -19.35
C TYR A 244 1.86 15.21 -20.72
N LYS A 245 1.03 15.31 -21.76
CA LYS A 245 1.44 15.71 -23.11
C LYS A 245 0.51 16.77 -23.66
N THR A 246 1.03 17.66 -24.47
CA THR A 246 0.22 18.63 -25.21
C THR A 246 0.42 18.46 -26.70
N VAL A 247 -0.65 18.69 -27.47
CA VAL A 247 -0.65 18.62 -28.92
C VAL A 247 -1.07 19.96 -29.49
N TYR A 248 -0.31 20.46 -30.45
CA TYR A 248 -0.56 21.69 -31.19
C TYR A 248 -0.66 21.34 -32.66
N ALA A 249 -1.77 21.68 -33.31
CA ALA A 249 -2.02 21.31 -34.70
C ALA A 249 -2.49 22.49 -35.55
N HIS A 250 -2.53 22.27 -36.87
CA HIS A 250 -2.83 23.27 -37.89
C HIS A 250 -1.83 24.43 -37.95
N LEU A 251 -0.61 24.25 -37.42
CA LEU A 251 0.42 25.28 -37.39
C LEU A 251 0.83 25.71 -38.80
N ASN A 252 1.18 26.98 -38.98
CA ASN A 252 1.79 27.46 -40.22
C ASN A 252 3.29 27.08 -40.25
N GLU A 253 3.96 27.29 -39.11
CA GLU A 253 5.38 27.03 -38.93
C GLU A 253 5.61 26.37 -37.57
N ILE A 254 6.55 25.42 -37.52
CA ILE A 254 7.05 24.83 -36.29
C ILE A 254 8.44 25.40 -36.04
N SER A 255 8.64 26.05 -34.89
CA SER A 255 9.87 26.78 -34.57
C SER A 255 10.83 26.00 -33.66
N VAL A 256 10.54 24.71 -33.46
CA VAL A 256 11.27 23.81 -32.55
C VAL A 256 11.52 22.44 -33.19
N GLU A 257 12.52 21.73 -32.68
CA GLU A 257 12.95 20.43 -33.21
C GLU A 257 12.68 19.27 -32.24
N ASN A 258 12.62 18.05 -32.76
CA ASN A 258 12.49 16.83 -31.94
C ASN A 258 13.64 16.72 -30.93
N GLY A 259 13.29 16.46 -29.67
CA GLY A 259 14.24 16.37 -28.55
C GLY A 259 14.60 17.70 -27.90
N GLN A 260 14.13 18.83 -28.43
CA GLN A 260 14.37 20.14 -27.84
C GLN A 260 13.67 20.28 -26.48
N LYS A 261 14.39 20.80 -25.48
CA LYS A 261 13.81 21.18 -24.19
C LYS A 261 13.12 22.52 -24.32
N ILE A 262 11.91 22.60 -23.79
CA ILE A 262 11.03 23.76 -23.88
C ILE A 262 10.64 24.18 -22.47
N LYS A 263 10.57 25.49 -22.23
CA LYS A 263 9.99 26.07 -21.03
C LYS A 263 8.59 26.58 -21.30
N ARG A 264 7.76 26.61 -20.28
CA ARG A 264 6.45 27.25 -20.33
C ARG A 264 6.60 28.70 -20.80
N GLY A 265 5.80 29.09 -21.80
CA GLY A 265 5.81 30.41 -22.41
C GLY A 265 6.81 30.57 -23.56
N ASP A 266 7.62 29.56 -23.89
CA ASP A 266 8.47 29.61 -25.08
C ASP A 266 7.60 29.60 -26.35
N VAL A 267 8.01 30.35 -27.37
CA VAL A 267 7.39 30.32 -28.70
C VAL A 267 7.80 29.02 -29.39
N ILE A 268 6.81 28.21 -29.76
CA ILE A 268 7.01 26.87 -30.32
C ILE A 268 6.58 26.76 -31.79
N GLY A 269 5.86 27.75 -32.29
CA GLY A 269 5.42 27.80 -33.67
C GLY A 269 4.51 28.99 -33.93
N LYS A 270 3.93 28.98 -35.12
CA LYS A 270 3.05 30.03 -35.61
C LYS A 270 1.68 29.46 -35.95
N LEU A 271 0.63 30.17 -35.55
CA LEU A 271 -0.75 29.81 -35.83
C LEU A 271 -1.02 29.79 -37.34
N GLY A 272 -1.77 28.80 -37.82
CA GLY A 272 -1.96 28.58 -39.24
C GLY A 272 -3.30 27.95 -39.61
N ASN A 273 -3.32 27.33 -40.78
CA ASN A 273 -4.49 26.66 -41.36
C ASN A 273 -4.09 25.38 -42.13
N THR A 274 -3.08 24.65 -41.66
CA THR A 274 -2.58 23.46 -42.37
C THR A 274 -3.40 22.20 -42.06
N GLY A 275 -3.43 21.23 -42.98
CA GLY A 275 -4.19 19.99 -42.79
C GLY A 275 -5.69 20.16 -43.06
N ARG A 276 -6.53 19.43 -42.33
CA ARG A 276 -7.99 19.47 -42.45
C ARG A 276 -8.55 20.50 -41.47
N SER A 277 -8.58 21.76 -41.90
CA SER A 277 -9.05 22.90 -41.13
C SER A 277 -10.01 23.76 -41.95
N THR A 278 -11.02 24.36 -41.31
CA THR A 278 -12.02 25.23 -41.97
C THR A 278 -11.59 26.69 -42.05
N GLY A 279 -10.56 27.09 -41.30
CA GLY A 279 -10.05 28.45 -41.24
C GLY A 279 -8.89 28.56 -40.25
N THR A 280 -8.26 29.72 -40.20
CA THR A 280 -7.07 29.95 -39.38
C THR A 280 -7.35 29.78 -37.87
N HIS A 281 -6.87 28.67 -37.30
CA HIS A 281 -7.01 28.34 -35.89
C HIS A 281 -5.91 27.37 -35.43
N LEU A 282 -5.68 27.32 -34.12
CA LEU A 282 -4.88 26.31 -33.45
C LEU A 282 -5.82 25.26 -32.85
N HIS A 283 -5.61 24.00 -33.18
CA HIS A 283 -6.18 22.89 -32.43
C HIS A 283 -5.21 22.47 -31.32
N TYR A 284 -5.68 22.53 -30.06
CA TYR A 284 -4.87 22.29 -28.87
C TYR A 284 -5.46 21.17 -28.01
N GLU A 285 -4.67 20.15 -27.70
CA GLU A 285 -5.06 19.06 -26.82
C GLU A 285 -4.17 19.00 -25.57
N VAL A 286 -4.77 18.62 -24.45
CA VAL A 286 -4.04 18.17 -23.25
C VAL A 286 -4.34 16.68 -23.07
N ARG A 287 -3.30 15.88 -22.83
CA ARG A 287 -3.41 14.44 -22.60
C ARG A 287 -2.75 14.06 -21.29
N LEU A 288 -3.43 13.27 -20.46
CA LEU A 288 -2.89 12.66 -19.25
C LEU A 288 -2.83 11.14 -19.43
N TYR A 289 -1.64 10.56 -19.33
CA TYR A 289 -1.38 9.15 -19.66
C TYR A 289 -1.96 8.76 -21.03
N ASP A 290 -1.69 9.59 -22.04
CA ASP A 290 -2.17 9.47 -23.43
C ASP A 290 -3.70 9.55 -23.63
N LYS A 291 -4.49 9.83 -22.58
CA LYS A 291 -5.92 10.07 -22.68
C LYS A 291 -6.21 11.57 -22.82
N PRO A 292 -6.94 12.02 -23.85
CA PRO A 292 -7.38 13.40 -23.97
C PRO A 292 -8.25 13.83 -22.78
N ILE A 293 -7.94 14.99 -22.23
CA ILE A 293 -8.70 15.63 -21.15
C ILE A 293 -9.06 17.06 -21.56
N ASP A 294 -10.14 17.59 -20.99
CA ASP A 294 -10.63 18.92 -21.34
C ASP A 294 -9.58 19.99 -20.99
N PRO A 295 -8.98 20.68 -22.01
CA PRO A 295 -7.94 21.68 -21.79
C PRO A 295 -8.39 22.88 -20.95
N ILE A 296 -9.70 23.11 -20.82
CA ILE A 296 -10.24 24.26 -20.07
C ILE A 296 -9.82 24.29 -18.61
N ASN A 297 -9.52 23.11 -18.03
CA ASN A 297 -9.14 22.97 -16.62
C ASN A 297 -7.70 23.44 -16.34
N PHE A 298 -6.97 23.94 -17.35
CA PHE A 298 -5.53 24.19 -17.30
C PHE A 298 -5.12 25.65 -17.53
N TYR A 299 -6.05 26.62 -17.54
CA TYR A 299 -5.72 28.03 -17.83
C TYR A 299 -5.57 28.92 -16.60
N PHE A 300 -5.47 28.36 -15.40
CA PHE A 300 -5.58 29.06 -14.12
C PHE A 300 -4.42 30.02 -13.76
N ASN A 301 -3.29 30.04 -14.49
CA ASN A 301 -2.21 30.99 -14.21
C ASN A 301 -2.32 32.31 -15.00
N ASP A 302 -3.10 32.34 -16.08
CA ASP A 302 -3.15 33.49 -17.00
C ASP A 302 -4.42 34.34 -16.87
N ILE A 303 -5.45 33.81 -16.22
CA ILE A 303 -6.76 34.43 -16.13
C ILE A 303 -7.19 34.60 -14.68
N THR A 304 -7.89 35.68 -14.39
CA THR A 304 -8.49 35.88 -13.06
C THR A 304 -9.64 34.89 -12.83
N ALA A 305 -10.07 34.76 -11.58
CA ALA A 305 -11.23 33.92 -11.26
C ALA A 305 -12.50 34.38 -12.02
N GLU A 306 -12.68 35.69 -12.17
CA GLU A 306 -13.80 36.28 -12.91
C GLU A 306 -13.72 35.95 -14.41
N GLU A 307 -12.53 36.06 -15.00
CA GLU A 307 -12.28 35.71 -16.41
C GLU A 307 -12.49 34.21 -16.67
N TYR A 308 -12.11 33.34 -15.71
CA TYR A 308 -12.41 31.91 -15.78
C TYR A 308 -13.91 31.64 -15.79
N ASP A 309 -14.68 32.30 -14.91
CA ASP A 309 -16.13 32.16 -14.87
C ASP A 309 -16.79 32.61 -16.17
N GLU A 310 -16.32 33.71 -16.77
CA GLU A 310 -16.77 34.16 -18.10
C GLU A 310 -16.49 33.12 -19.19
N MET A 311 -15.31 32.50 -19.18
CA MET A 311 -14.95 31.43 -20.12
C MET A 311 -15.87 30.21 -19.98
N ILE A 312 -16.19 29.80 -18.74
CA ILE A 312 -17.13 28.69 -18.47
C ILE A 312 -18.55 29.06 -18.92
N LEU A 313 -18.99 30.30 -18.69
CA LEU A 313 -20.29 30.78 -19.16
C LEU A 313 -20.37 30.79 -20.69
N ALA A 314 -19.31 31.20 -21.39
CA ALA A 314 -19.24 31.17 -22.86
C ALA A 314 -19.37 29.74 -23.39
N LEU A 315 -18.71 28.77 -22.76
CA LEU A 315 -18.84 27.35 -23.08
C LEU A 315 -20.26 26.83 -22.85
N SER A 316 -20.92 27.22 -21.76
CA SER A 316 -22.30 26.77 -21.47
C SER A 316 -23.30 27.21 -22.55
N LYS A 317 -23.11 28.42 -23.12
CA LYS A 317 -23.94 28.97 -24.19
C LYS A 317 -23.73 28.28 -25.54
N ARG A 318 -22.57 27.66 -25.78
CA ARG A 318 -22.27 26.93 -27.02
C ARG A 318 -22.56 25.43 -26.94
N ARG A 319 -22.63 24.85 -25.72
CA ARG A 319 -23.01 23.45 -25.49
C ARG A 319 -24.53 23.19 -25.57
N THR A 320 -25.37 24.23 -25.58
CA THR A 320 -26.79 24.05 -25.91
C THR A 320 -26.92 23.61 -27.36
N PRO A 321 -27.63 22.50 -27.66
CA PRO A 321 -27.93 22.14 -29.03
C PRO A 321 -28.67 23.32 -29.67
N MET A 322 -28.23 23.79 -30.84
CA MET A 322 -29.19 24.45 -31.70
C MET A 322 -30.23 23.39 -32.06
N ASP A 323 -31.46 23.61 -31.60
CA ASP A 323 -32.65 22.79 -31.87
C ASP A 323 -32.86 22.50 -33.37
#